data_AF-A0A7X8DV13-F1
#
_entry.id   AF-A0A7X8DV13-F1
#
_cell.length_a   1.000
_cell.length_b   1.000
_cell.length_c   1.000
_cell.angle_alpha   90.00
_cell.angle_beta   90.00
_cell.angle_gamma   90.00
#
_symmetry.space_group_name_H-M   'P 1'
#
loop_
_entity.id
_entity.type
_entity.pdbx_description
1 polymer ?
#
loop_
_entity_poly.entity_id
_entity_poly.type
_entity_poly.pdbx_seq_one_letter_code
_entity_poly.pdbx_strand_id
1 'polypeptide(L)'
;MDINDIKKKRLLYDKSEDIYFTIYNILLLLYYLGCTNEKKAFQDYRKLTFLIPIISDEVLNTIFIDYYRGKNEINKNIRRRLIRVYNAGIENISFIRYILLILEKNNFIKLIEEESKINLYLRQQSNLEDFLENEIFKDEIRCINNIKSNNYQIAKVSYSTFINNLFKINGVSVWEG
;
A
#
# COMPACT_ATOMS: atom_id res chain seq x y z
N MET A 1 -17.01 23.30 -11.82
CA MET A 1 -16.56 21.99 -12.30
C MET A 1 -17.36 20.95 -11.54
N ASP A 2 -18.17 20.16 -12.22
CA ASP A 2 -19.26 19.39 -11.61
C ASP A 2 -18.74 18.06 -11.02
N ILE A 3 -19.22 17.69 -9.82
CA ILE A 3 -18.80 16.47 -9.10
C ILE A 3 -19.12 15.20 -9.91
N ASN A 4 -20.13 15.28 -10.77
CA ASN A 4 -20.51 14.21 -11.67
C ASN A 4 -19.49 13.97 -12.79
N ASP A 5 -18.74 14.98 -13.24
CA ASP A 5 -17.66 14.81 -14.21
C ASP A 5 -16.45 14.09 -13.60
N ILE A 6 -16.18 14.30 -12.31
CA ILE A 6 -15.11 13.60 -11.57
C ILE A 6 -15.45 12.10 -11.44
N LYS A 7 -16.72 11.78 -11.15
CA LYS A 7 -17.21 10.39 -11.07
C LYS A 7 -17.20 9.69 -12.44
N LYS A 8 -17.54 10.40 -13.53
CA LYS A 8 -17.46 9.87 -14.89
C LYS A 8 -16.01 9.66 -15.35
N LYS A 9 -15.07 10.55 -14.99
CA LYS A 9 -13.64 10.37 -15.26
C LYS A 9 -13.05 9.16 -14.54
N ARG A 10 -13.48 8.87 -13.31
CA ARG A 10 -13.09 7.65 -12.56
C ARG A 10 -13.49 6.33 -13.23
N LEU A 11 -14.46 6.34 -14.16
CA LEU A 11 -14.94 5.15 -14.88
C LEU A 11 -14.24 4.92 -16.23
N LEU A 12 -13.42 5.86 -16.71
CA LEU A 12 -12.89 5.87 -18.09
C LEU A 12 -11.38 5.69 -18.21
N TYR A 13 -10.63 5.54 -17.13
CA TYR A 13 -9.17 5.38 -17.19
C TYR A 13 -8.73 3.94 -16.94
N ASP A 14 -7.89 3.45 -17.84
CA ASP A 14 -7.35 2.10 -17.85
C ASP A 14 -6.67 1.78 -16.52
N LYS A 15 -7.04 0.63 -15.91
CA LYS A 15 -6.68 0.30 -14.52
C LYS A 15 -5.18 0.06 -14.29
N SER A 16 -4.36 0.13 -15.35
CA SER A 16 -2.90 0.04 -15.31
C SER A 16 -2.18 1.40 -15.29
N GLU A 17 -2.86 2.53 -15.46
CA GLU A 17 -2.20 3.83 -15.76
C GLU A 17 -2.51 4.99 -14.80
N ASP A 18 -3.35 4.81 -13.76
CA ASP A 18 -3.69 5.93 -12.87
C ASP A 18 -2.62 6.18 -11.80
N ILE A 19 -1.57 6.89 -12.22
CA ILE A 19 -0.51 7.43 -11.36
C ILE A 19 -1.12 8.20 -10.19
N TYR A 20 -2.22 8.93 -10.39
CA TYR A 20 -2.87 9.69 -9.31
C TYR A 20 -3.47 8.77 -8.27
N PHE A 21 -4.19 7.72 -8.68
CA PHE A 21 -4.71 6.72 -7.77
C PHE A 21 -3.61 6.10 -6.88
N THR A 22 -2.46 5.80 -7.49
CA THR A 22 -1.31 5.24 -6.78
C THR A 22 -0.69 6.26 -5.81
N ILE A 23 -0.50 7.51 -6.25
CA ILE A 23 -0.04 8.61 -5.40
C ILE A 23 -0.95 8.79 -4.19
N TYR A 24 -2.26 8.87 -4.41
CA TYR A 24 -3.26 9.07 -3.36
C TYR A 24 -3.18 7.97 -2.30
N ASN A 25 -3.12 6.72 -2.72
CA ASN A 25 -3.00 5.59 -1.80
C ASN A 25 -1.68 5.57 -1.03
N ILE A 26 -0.56 5.97 -1.65
CA ILE A 26 0.72 6.12 -0.94
C ILE A 26 0.60 7.18 0.16
N LEU A 27 0.05 8.35 -0.15
CA LEU A 27 -0.10 9.43 0.83
C LEU A 27 -1.04 9.03 1.98
N LEU A 28 -2.19 8.41 1.67
CA LEU A 28 -3.12 7.88 2.67
C LEU A 28 -2.44 6.84 3.57
N LEU A 29 -1.71 5.87 3.00
CA LEU A 29 -0.98 4.86 3.78
C LEU A 29 0.00 5.51 4.75
N LEU A 30 0.85 6.44 4.28
CA LEU A 30 1.84 7.08 5.14
C LEU A 30 1.18 7.92 6.23
N TYR A 31 0.12 8.65 5.92
CA TYR A 31 -0.60 9.46 6.89
C TYR A 31 -1.26 8.62 7.98
N TYR A 32 -2.13 7.68 7.60
CA TYR A 32 -2.91 6.90 8.56
C TYR A 32 -2.06 5.89 9.33
N LEU A 33 -0.95 5.40 8.77
CA LEU A 33 0.04 4.61 9.50
C LEU A 33 0.98 5.45 10.39
N GLY A 34 0.88 6.79 10.34
CA GLY A 34 1.64 7.70 11.19
C GLY A 34 3.11 7.85 10.80
N CYS A 35 3.44 7.62 9.53
CA CYS A 35 4.79 7.71 8.97
C CYS A 35 5.15 9.16 8.61
N THR A 36 5.32 10.02 9.63
CA THR A 36 5.44 11.48 9.46
C THR A 36 6.83 12.04 9.73
N ASN A 37 7.79 11.20 10.09
CA ASN A 37 9.19 11.58 10.28
C ASN A 37 10.08 10.34 10.16
N GLU A 38 11.40 10.58 10.14
CA GLU A 38 12.42 9.54 10.02
C GLU A 38 12.29 8.43 11.07
N LYS A 39 12.10 8.76 12.36
CA LYS A 39 11.92 7.75 13.42
C LYS A 39 10.67 6.90 13.19
N LYS A 40 9.63 7.48 12.59
CA LYS A 40 8.37 6.82 12.24
C LYS A 40 8.29 6.36 10.77
N ALA A 41 9.41 6.33 10.05
CA ALA A 41 9.42 5.97 8.62
C ALA A 41 8.80 4.60 8.35
N PHE A 42 8.09 4.52 7.24
CA PHE A 42 7.66 3.28 6.61
C PHE A 42 8.91 2.56 6.11
N GLN A 43 9.17 1.38 6.66
CA GLN A 43 10.31 0.58 6.27
C GLN A 43 10.03 -0.08 4.93
N ASP A 44 10.99 -0.04 4.02
CA ASP A 44 10.98 -0.73 2.73
C ASP A 44 9.74 -0.46 1.85
N TYR A 45 9.88 0.49 0.93
CA TYR A 45 8.84 0.91 0.02
C TYR A 45 8.23 -0.23 -0.82
N ARG A 46 8.96 -1.33 -1.04
CA ARG A 46 8.48 -2.43 -1.88
C ARG A 46 7.19 -3.04 -1.34
N LYS A 47 6.90 -2.93 -0.04
CA LYS A 47 5.61 -3.37 0.52
C LYS A 47 4.41 -2.59 -0.02
N LEU A 48 4.60 -1.36 -0.49
CA LEU A 48 3.52 -0.53 -1.04
C LEU A 48 2.87 -1.18 -2.27
N THR A 49 3.62 -1.97 -3.05
CA THR A 49 3.08 -2.67 -4.22
C THR A 49 1.99 -3.67 -3.86
N PHE A 50 2.02 -4.20 -2.63
CA PHE A 50 1.00 -5.10 -2.11
C PHE A 50 -0.03 -4.36 -1.27
N LEU A 51 0.38 -3.37 -0.48
CA LEU A 51 -0.56 -2.65 0.40
C LEU A 51 -1.57 -1.83 -0.39
N ILE A 52 -1.17 -1.19 -1.49
CA ILE A 52 -2.08 -0.40 -2.34
C ILE A 52 -3.28 -1.23 -2.83
N PRO A 53 -3.10 -2.38 -3.51
CA PRO A 53 -4.25 -3.20 -3.90
C PRO A 53 -5.03 -3.75 -2.69
N ILE A 54 -4.37 -4.03 -1.56
CA ILE A 54 -5.04 -4.51 -0.34
C ILE A 54 -5.95 -3.45 0.29
N ILE A 55 -5.58 -2.16 0.27
CA ILE A 55 -6.43 -1.10 0.83
C ILE A 55 -7.51 -0.62 -0.15
N SER A 56 -7.34 -0.93 -1.43
CA SER A 56 -8.24 -0.51 -2.50
C SER A 56 -9.34 -1.52 -2.81
N ASP A 57 -9.30 -2.70 -2.20
CA ASP A 57 -10.24 -3.79 -2.42
C ASP A 57 -10.59 -4.42 -1.07
N GLU A 58 -11.86 -4.28 -0.66
CA GLU A 58 -12.35 -4.77 0.63
C GLU A 58 -12.15 -6.29 0.79
N VAL A 59 -12.27 -7.07 -0.29
CA VAL A 59 -12.07 -8.51 -0.24
C VAL A 59 -10.60 -8.84 -0.02
N LEU A 60 -9.68 -8.12 -0.66
CA LEU A 60 -8.24 -8.29 -0.39
C LEU A 60 -7.86 -7.79 1.01
N ASN A 61 -8.53 -6.75 1.52
CA ASN A 61 -8.36 -6.29 2.90
C ASN A 61 -8.75 -7.37 3.90
N THR A 62 -9.93 -7.99 3.74
CA THR A 62 -10.39 -9.11 4.57
C THR A 62 -9.42 -10.28 4.48
N ILE A 63 -8.99 -10.67 3.27
CA ILE A 63 -7.97 -11.72 3.08
C ILE A 63 -6.69 -11.38 3.84
N PHE A 64 -6.21 -10.15 3.78
CA PHE A 64 -5.04 -9.74 4.55
C PHE A 64 -5.27 -9.94 6.04
N ILE A 65 -6.38 -9.44 6.59
CA ILE A 65 -6.70 -9.53 8.02
C ILE A 65 -6.77 -10.99 8.51
N ASP A 66 -7.39 -11.85 7.71
CA ASP A 66 -7.69 -13.24 8.05
C ASP A 66 -6.51 -14.20 7.84
N TYR A 67 -5.58 -13.89 6.93
CA TYR A 67 -4.51 -14.82 6.56
C TYR A 67 -3.11 -14.31 6.87
N TYR A 68 -2.92 -13.04 7.24
CA TYR A 68 -1.60 -12.54 7.63
C TYR A 68 -1.07 -13.26 8.88
N ARG A 69 0.18 -13.72 8.83
CA ARG A 69 0.83 -14.60 9.82
C ARG A 69 0.17 -15.99 9.96
N GLY A 70 -0.58 -16.44 8.94
CA GLY A 70 -1.17 -17.79 8.94
C GLY A 70 -2.24 -18.00 10.01
N LYS A 71 -3.02 -16.97 10.34
CA LYS A 71 -4.08 -17.06 11.36
C LYS A 71 -5.14 -18.13 11.04
N ASN A 72 -5.42 -18.36 9.76
CA ASN A 72 -6.45 -19.26 9.28
C ASN A 72 -5.91 -20.21 8.20
N GLU A 73 -6.53 -21.38 8.09
CA GLU A 73 -6.22 -22.33 7.03
C GLU A 73 -6.69 -21.81 5.66
N ILE A 74 -5.77 -21.85 4.70
CA ILE A 74 -6.02 -21.28 3.37
C ILE A 74 -6.71 -22.27 2.44
N ASN A 75 -7.80 -21.84 1.79
CA ASN A 75 -8.43 -22.61 0.72
C ASN A 75 -7.85 -22.28 -0.67
N LYS A 76 -8.15 -23.14 -1.66
CA LYS A 76 -7.61 -23.04 -3.03
C LYS A 76 -7.97 -21.72 -3.75
N ASN A 77 -9.08 -21.08 -3.41
CA ASN A 77 -9.50 -19.82 -4.03
C ASN A 77 -8.71 -18.64 -3.47
N ILE A 78 -8.55 -18.58 -2.14
CA ILE A 78 -7.72 -17.56 -1.47
C ILE A 78 -6.27 -17.68 -1.91
N ARG A 79 -5.72 -18.90 -1.95
CA ARG A 79 -4.34 -19.13 -2.42
C ARG A 79 -4.13 -18.60 -3.84
N ARG A 80 -5.08 -18.87 -4.75
CA ARG A 80 -5.03 -18.34 -6.13
C ARG A 80 -5.07 -16.81 -6.19
N ARG A 81 -5.86 -16.17 -5.32
CA ARG A 81 -5.90 -14.70 -5.21
C ARG A 81 -4.55 -14.16 -4.72
N LEU A 82 -3.99 -14.74 -3.66
CA LEU A 82 -2.69 -14.32 -3.12
C LEU A 82 -1.55 -14.50 -4.13
N ILE A 83 -1.55 -15.57 -4.94
CA ILE A 83 -0.57 -15.74 -6.04
C ILE A 83 -0.65 -14.58 -7.03
N ARG A 84 -1.86 -14.15 -7.42
CA ARG A 84 -2.04 -13.02 -8.35
C ARG A 84 -1.55 -11.70 -7.74
N VAL A 85 -1.90 -11.45 -6.48
CA VAL A 85 -1.43 -10.25 -5.74
C VAL A 85 0.09 -10.26 -5.63
N TYR A 86 0.70 -11.42 -5.33
CA TYR A 86 2.14 -11.55 -5.25
C TYR A 86 2.81 -11.21 -6.58
N ASN A 87 2.41 -11.87 -7.67
CA ASN A 87 3.03 -11.65 -8.99
C ASN A 87 2.89 -10.20 -9.45
N ALA A 88 1.68 -9.63 -9.37
CA ALA A 88 1.44 -8.24 -9.73
C ALA A 88 2.23 -7.27 -8.84
N GLY A 89 2.38 -7.56 -7.55
CA GLY A 89 3.14 -6.72 -6.64
C GLY A 89 4.65 -6.73 -6.94
N ILE A 90 5.21 -7.86 -7.38
CA ILE A 90 6.61 -7.94 -7.83
C ILE A 90 6.80 -7.12 -9.11
N GLU A 91 5.93 -7.28 -10.09
CA GLU A 91 5.98 -6.55 -11.37
C GLU A 91 5.91 -5.02 -11.19
N ASN A 92 5.17 -4.56 -10.17
CA ASN A 92 4.95 -3.14 -9.91
C ASN A 92 6.03 -2.45 -9.05
N ILE A 93 7.08 -3.15 -8.58
CA ILE A 93 8.11 -2.54 -7.71
C ILE A 93 8.77 -1.32 -8.37
N SER A 94 9.19 -1.44 -9.62
CA SER A 94 9.87 -0.36 -10.35
C SER A 94 8.94 0.84 -10.59
N PHE A 95 7.67 0.58 -10.88
CA PHE A 95 6.66 1.63 -11.07
C PHE A 95 6.41 2.42 -9.77
N ILE A 96 6.25 1.73 -8.64
CA ILE A 96 6.14 2.41 -7.35
C ILE A 96 7.38 3.22 -7.04
N ARG A 97 8.59 2.69 -7.31
CA ARG A 97 9.84 3.45 -7.11
C ARG A 97 9.84 4.75 -7.92
N TYR A 98 9.41 4.70 -9.18
CA TYR A 98 9.31 5.87 -10.04
C TYR A 98 8.37 6.93 -9.46
N ILE A 99 7.19 6.54 -8.99
CA ILE A 99 6.23 7.45 -8.35
C ILE A 99 6.83 8.08 -7.08
N LEU A 100 7.55 7.30 -6.27
CA LEU A 100 8.18 7.81 -5.06
C LEU A 100 9.25 8.86 -5.35
N LEU A 101 10.03 8.69 -6.43
CA LEU A 101 10.99 9.71 -6.86
C LEU A 101 10.29 11.01 -7.28
N ILE A 102 9.13 10.91 -7.94
CA ILE A 102 8.30 12.09 -8.27
C ILE A 102 7.80 12.76 -6.99
N LEU A 103 7.27 12.00 -6.03
CA LEU A 103 6.76 12.55 -4.77
C LEU A 103 7.86 13.21 -3.92
N GLU A 104 9.06 12.63 -3.89
CA GLU A 104 10.21 13.21 -3.19
C GLU A 104 10.66 14.51 -3.87
N LYS A 105 10.75 14.55 -5.20
CA LYS A 105 11.10 15.75 -5.97
C LYS A 105 10.12 16.90 -5.71
N ASN A 106 8.85 16.59 -5.48
CA ASN A 106 7.81 17.56 -5.15
C ASN A 106 7.63 17.79 -3.63
N ASN A 107 8.57 17.33 -2.80
CA ASN A 107 8.59 17.52 -1.35
C ASN A 107 7.40 16.92 -0.56
N PHE A 108 6.61 16.01 -1.14
CA PHE A 108 5.54 15.32 -0.42
C PHE A 108 6.04 14.22 0.51
N ILE A 109 7.15 13.59 0.17
CA ILE A 109 7.77 12.54 0.98
C ILE A 109 9.27 12.75 1.08
N LYS A 110 9.90 12.01 1.99
CA LYS A 110 11.35 11.83 2.01
C LYS A 110 11.67 10.35 1.83
N LEU A 111 12.60 10.05 0.93
CA LEU A 111 13.23 8.74 0.85
C LEU A 111 14.48 8.71 1.73
N ILE A 112 14.71 7.58 2.39
CA ILE A 112 15.89 7.28 3.19
C ILE A 112 16.51 6.03 2.60
N GLU A 113 17.66 6.18 1.97
CA GLU A 113 18.42 5.05 1.44
C GLU A 113 19.22 4.39 2.56
N GLU A 114 19.06 3.08 2.68
CA GLU A 114 19.89 2.19 3.49
C GLU A 114 20.51 1.13 2.56
N GLU A 115 21.55 0.42 3.01
CA GLU A 115 22.36 -0.48 2.16
C GLU A 115 21.56 -1.46 1.30
N SER A 116 20.39 -1.93 1.76
CA SER A 116 19.58 -2.96 1.08
C SER A 116 18.11 -2.59 0.87
N LYS A 117 17.69 -1.38 1.27
CA LYS A 117 16.28 -0.95 1.22
C LYS A 117 16.14 0.55 1.20
N ILE A 118 14.98 1.01 0.73
CA ILE A 118 14.60 2.42 0.77
C ILE A 118 13.38 2.55 1.68
N ASN A 119 13.54 3.31 2.76
CA ASN A 119 12.44 3.68 3.65
C ASN A 119 11.87 5.02 3.22
N LEU A 120 10.69 5.37 3.74
CA LEU A 120 10.05 6.65 3.41
C LEU A 120 9.16 7.19 4.51
N TYR A 121 8.98 8.51 4.54
CA TYR A 121 8.00 9.17 5.39
C TYR A 121 7.37 10.38 4.69
N LEU A 122 6.16 10.73 5.10
CA LEU A 122 5.42 11.89 4.62
C LEU A 122 6.09 13.18 5.12
N ARG A 123 6.35 14.11 4.20
CA ARG A 123 6.76 15.48 4.52
C ARG A 123 5.54 16.39 4.46
N GLN A 124 5.45 17.31 5.42
CA GLN A 124 4.51 18.44 5.43
C GLN A 124 3.01 18.06 5.35
N GLN A 125 2.29 18.21 6.46
CA GLN A 125 0.87 17.83 6.56
C GLN A 125 -0.10 18.94 6.16
N SER A 126 0.24 20.21 6.41
CA SER A 126 -0.70 21.34 6.33
C SER A 126 -1.40 21.53 4.99
N ASN A 127 -0.78 21.13 3.88
CA ASN A 127 -1.34 21.32 2.53
C ASN A 127 -2.09 20.08 2.03
N LEU A 128 -2.14 19.02 2.83
CA LEU A 128 -2.73 17.73 2.47
C LEU A 128 -3.94 17.35 3.33
N GLU A 129 -4.19 18.05 4.45
CA GLU A 129 -5.26 17.69 5.40
C GLU A 129 -6.63 17.56 4.72
N ASP A 130 -7.06 18.57 3.95
CA ASP A 130 -8.35 18.53 3.21
C ASP A 130 -8.46 17.37 2.22
N PHE A 131 -7.32 16.93 1.66
CA PHE A 131 -7.26 15.80 0.75
C PHE A 131 -7.31 14.46 1.51
N LEU A 132 -6.54 14.36 2.60
CA LEU A 132 -6.39 13.14 3.40
C LEU A 132 -7.65 12.80 4.19
N GLU A 133 -8.46 13.80 4.53
CA GLU A 133 -9.73 13.66 5.26
C GLU A 133 -10.95 13.62 4.33
N ASN A 134 -10.73 13.56 3.01
CA ASN A 134 -11.82 13.57 2.06
C ASN A 134 -12.63 12.27 2.10
N GLU A 135 -13.95 12.38 2.29
CA GLU A 135 -14.92 11.28 2.31
C GLU A 135 -14.89 10.38 1.06
N ILE A 136 -14.35 10.87 -0.05
CA ILE A 136 -14.18 10.07 -1.27
C ILE A 136 -13.22 8.88 -1.09
N PHE A 137 -12.36 8.92 -0.05
CA PHE A 137 -11.40 7.86 0.30
C PHE A 137 -11.81 7.07 1.54
N LYS A 138 -13.05 7.21 2.02
CA LYS A 138 -13.50 6.57 3.26
C LYS A 138 -13.29 5.05 3.29
N ASP A 139 -13.42 4.38 2.14
CA ASP A 139 -13.28 2.93 2.03
C ASP A 139 -11.81 2.52 2.16
N GLU A 140 -10.89 3.24 1.50
CA GLU A 140 -9.45 3.06 1.65
C GLU A 140 -8.99 3.39 3.08
N ILE A 141 -9.49 4.48 3.67
CA ILE A 141 -9.19 4.89 5.04
C ILE A 141 -9.61 3.80 6.03
N ARG A 142 -10.83 3.26 5.87
CA ARG A 142 -11.32 2.14 6.67
C ARG A 142 -10.42 0.91 6.52
N CYS A 143 -10.04 0.55 5.30
CA CYS A 143 -9.15 -0.58 5.03
C CYS A 143 -7.75 -0.39 5.65
N ILE A 144 -7.19 0.82 5.62
CA ILE A 144 -5.91 1.13 6.30
C ILE A 144 -6.05 0.97 7.81
N ASN A 145 -7.13 1.48 8.39
CA ASN A 145 -7.39 1.38 9.82
C ASN A 145 -7.53 -0.07 10.30
N ASN A 146 -8.12 -0.96 9.50
CA ASN A 146 -8.20 -2.38 9.80
C ASN A 146 -6.81 -3.06 9.85
N ILE A 147 -5.89 -2.63 8.99
CA ILE A 147 -4.51 -3.15 8.97
C ILE A 147 -3.72 -2.61 10.16
N LYS A 148 -3.96 -1.35 10.54
CA LYS A 148 -3.32 -0.66 11.66
C LYS A 148 -3.74 -1.21 13.03
N SER A 149 -5.03 -1.51 13.23
CA SER A 149 -5.62 -1.85 14.53
C SER A 149 -5.20 -3.22 15.08
N ASN A 150 -4.74 -4.13 14.23
CA ASN A 150 -4.47 -5.53 14.60
C ASN A 150 -3.09 -5.78 15.28
N ASN A 151 -2.55 -4.82 16.03
CA ASN A 151 -1.19 -4.86 16.63
C ASN A 151 -0.03 -5.02 15.61
N TYR A 152 -0.33 -4.95 14.31
CA TYR A 152 0.69 -5.04 13.27
C TYR A 152 1.24 -3.65 13.00
N GLN A 153 2.50 -3.43 13.38
CA GLN A 153 3.24 -2.28 12.90
C GLN A 153 3.64 -2.53 11.45
N ILE A 154 2.68 -2.63 10.53
CA ILE A 154 2.91 -3.02 9.13
C ILE A 154 3.92 -2.09 8.44
N ALA A 155 3.93 -0.81 8.85
CA ALA A 155 4.92 0.17 8.45
C ALA A 155 6.34 -0.23 8.86
N LYS A 156 6.53 -0.87 10.02
CA LYS A 156 7.83 -1.27 10.60
C LYS A 156 8.26 -2.70 10.30
N VAL A 157 7.39 -3.54 9.73
CA VAL A 157 7.75 -4.90 9.32
C VAL A 157 8.69 -4.84 8.11
N SER A 158 9.76 -5.65 8.07
CA SER A 158 10.63 -5.71 6.89
C SER A 158 9.89 -6.27 5.68
N TYR A 159 10.40 -6.03 4.47
CA TYR A 159 9.83 -6.63 3.26
C TYR A 159 9.83 -8.16 3.31
N SER A 160 10.95 -8.78 3.69
CA SER A 160 11.04 -10.25 3.79
C SER A 160 10.03 -10.83 4.79
N THR A 161 9.88 -10.20 5.96
CA THR A 161 8.89 -10.63 6.96
C THR A 161 7.46 -10.41 6.46
N PHE A 162 7.18 -9.31 5.75
CA PHE A 162 5.88 -9.09 5.12
C PHE A 162 5.54 -10.19 4.11
N ILE A 163 6.48 -10.50 3.21
CA ILE A 163 6.32 -11.54 2.20
C ILE A 163 6.11 -12.92 2.85
N ASN A 164 6.90 -13.24 3.87
CA ASN A 164 6.77 -14.51 4.57
C ASN A 164 5.39 -14.63 5.23
N ASN A 165 4.95 -13.60 5.94
CA ASN A 165 3.71 -13.61 6.71
C ASN A 165 2.44 -13.67 5.86
N LEU A 166 2.44 -13.05 4.67
CA LEU A 166 1.25 -13.02 3.82
C LEU A 166 1.29 -14.10 2.74
N PHE A 167 2.45 -14.39 2.15
CA PHE A 167 2.55 -15.24 0.97
C PHE A 167 3.15 -16.60 1.29
N LYS A 168 4.38 -16.68 1.81
CA LYS A 168 5.08 -17.98 1.98
C LYS A 168 4.34 -18.92 2.94
N ILE A 169 3.97 -18.43 4.13
CA ILE A 169 3.26 -19.25 5.13
C ILE A 169 1.90 -19.73 4.59
N ASN A 170 1.29 -18.95 3.69
CA ASN A 170 0.02 -19.28 3.03
C ASN A 170 0.22 -20.12 1.74
N GLY A 171 1.38 -20.75 1.57
CA GLY A 171 1.66 -21.66 0.47
C GLY A 171 1.80 -20.99 -0.89
N VAL A 172 1.99 -19.68 -0.97
CA VAL A 172 2.36 -19.01 -2.22
C VAL A 172 3.83 -19.28 -2.49
N SER A 173 4.14 -19.85 -3.65
CA SER A 173 5.51 -20.02 -4.12
C SER A 173 6.11 -18.65 -4.41
N VAL A 174 6.99 -18.21 -3.51
CA VAL A 174 7.71 -16.94 -3.63
C VAL A 174 9.06 -17.25 -4.25
N TRP A 175 9.31 -16.70 -5.44
CA TRP A 175 10.63 -16.75 -6.05
C TRP A 175 11.57 -15.87 -5.23
N GLU A 176 12.61 -16.47 -4.65
CA GLU A 176 13.71 -15.74 -4.05
C GLU A 176 14.60 -15.28 -5.21
N GLY A 177 14.57 -13.98 -5.49
CA GLY A 177 15.52 -13.29 -6.37
C GLY A 177 16.47 -12.46 -5.52
#